data_AF-A0A3D2HX59-F1
#
_entry.id   AF-A0A3D2HX59-F1
#
_cell.length_a   1.000
_cell.length_b   1.000
_cell.length_c   1.000
_cell.angle_alpha   90.00
_cell.angle_beta   90.00
_cell.angle_gamma   90.00
#
_symmetry.space_group_name_H-M   'P 1'
#
loop_
_entity.id
_entity.type
_entity.pdbx_description
1 polymer ?
#
loop_
_entity_poly.entity_id
_entity_poly.type
_entity_poly.pdbx_seq_one_letter_code
_entity_poly.pdbx_strand_id
1 'polypeptide(L)' 'MRITELFDNGEFVVTAEVGPPKGIHIGGMVEEAKEYLAGVHFVNVTDNQSSVMRLGSLATCKMLKDAGLNPIFQLTCR' A
#
# COMPACT_ATOMS: atom_id res chain seq x y z
N MET A 1 7.16 11.46 -4.40
CA MET A 1 5.92 12.26 -4.40
C MET A 1 5.34 12.21 -3.01
N ARG A 2 4.96 13.35 -2.44
CA ARG A 2 4.24 13.43 -1.17
C ARG A 2 2.75 13.64 -1.47
N ILE A 3 1.87 12.99 -0.72
CA ILE A 3 0.42 13.16 -0.91
C ILE A 3 -0.04 14.61 -0.71
N THR A 4 0.66 15.38 0.13
CA THR A 4 0.38 16.80 0.37
C THR A 4 0.50 17.66 -0.88
N GLU A 5 1.40 17.30 -1.81
CA GLU A 5 1.60 18.04 -3.06
C GLU A 5 0.34 18.00 -3.94
N LEU A 6 -0.44 16.91 -3.90
CA LEU A 6 -1.70 16.80 -4.63
C LEU A 6 -2.79 17.66 -4.00
N PHE A 7 -2.82 17.76 -2.67
CA PHE A 7 -3.76 18.63 -1.97
C PHE A 7 -3.47 20.10 -2.24
N ASP A 8 -2.19 20.49 -2.26
CA ASP A 8 -1.76 21.85 -2.57
C ASP A 8 -2.17 22.26 -4.01
N ASN A 9 -2.24 21.29 -4.92
CA ASN A 9 -2.71 21.49 -6.30
C ASN A 9 -4.25 21.51 -6.45
N GLY A 10 -5.00 21.28 -5.36
CA GLY A 10 -6.46 21.17 -5.40
C GLY A 10 -6.96 19.89 -6.08
N GLU A 11 -6.13 18.85 -6.18
CA GLU A 11 -6.50 17.59 -6.81
C GLU A 11 -7.43 16.76 -5.91
N PHE A 12 -8.39 16.06 -6.54
CA PHE A 12 -9.23 15.10 -5.83
C PHE A 12 -8.48 13.77 -5.66
N VAL A 13 -7.89 13.57 -4.48
CA VAL A 13 -7.04 12.41 -4.21
C VAL A 13 -7.87 11.18 -3.87
N VAL A 14 -7.79 10.17 -4.74
CA VAL A 14 -8.29 8.81 -4.51
C VAL A 14 -7.16 7.91 -4.00
N THR A 15 -7.42 7.17 -2.93
CA THR A 15 -6.51 6.15 -2.38
C THR A 15 -7.22 4.81 -2.22
N ALA A 16 -6.47 3.72 -2.21
CA ALA A 16 -6.96 2.39 -1.86
C ALA A 16 -6.20 1.82 -0.67
N GLU A 17 -6.72 0.77 -0.05
CA GLU A 17 -6.07 0.08 1.06
C GLU A 17 -5.85 -1.40 0.73
N VAL A 18 -4.69 -1.92 1.12
CA VAL A 18 -4.33 -3.33 0.98
C VAL A 18 -3.78 -3.86 2.29
N GLY A 19 -4.20 -5.08 2.63
CA GLY A 19 -3.64 -5.84 3.74
C GLY A 19 -2.54 -6.76 3.23
N PRO A 20 -1.34 -6.75 3.85
CA PRO A 20 -0.32 -7.74 3.53
C PRO A 20 -0.85 -9.18 3.62
N PRO A 21 -0.39 -10.12 2.76
CA PRO A 21 -0.87 -11.49 2.79
C PRO A 21 -0.39 -12.23 4.05
N LYS A 22 -1.04 -13.36 4.35
CA LYS A 22 -0.51 -14.31 5.34
C LYS A 22 0.64 -15.11 4.72
N GLY A 23 1.75 -15.20 5.42
CA GLY A 23 2.95 -15.91 4.95
C GLY A 23 3.77 -15.11 3.94
N ILE A 24 4.58 -15.81 3.14
CA ILE A 24 5.60 -15.21 2.27
C ILE A 24 5.19 -15.06 0.80
N HIS A 25 4.07 -15.66 0.39
CA HIS A 25 3.63 -15.67 -1.01
C HIS A 25 2.96 -14.34 -1.38
N ILE A 26 3.77 -13.32 -1.66
CA ILE A 26 3.28 -11.96 -1.96
C ILE A 26 2.91 -11.75 -3.43
N GLY A 27 3.40 -12.59 -4.34
CA GLY A 27 3.29 -12.37 -5.79
C GLY A 27 1.86 -12.10 -6.27
N GLY A 28 0.88 -12.91 -5.83
CA GLY A 28 -0.52 -12.74 -6.24
C GLY A 28 -1.09 -11.38 -5.85
N MET A 29 -0.81 -10.92 -4.62
CA MET A 29 -1.25 -9.60 -4.14
C MET A 29 -0.60 -8.45 -4.92
N VAL A 30 0.66 -8.60 -5.34
CA VAL A 30 1.34 -7.59 -6.17
C VAL A 30 0.71 -7.52 -7.56
N GLU A 31 0.38 -8.66 -8.18
CA GLU A 31 -0.29 -8.67 -9.49
C GLU A 31 -1.71 -8.07 -9.42
N GLU A 32 -2.50 -8.43 -8.41
CA GLU A 32 -3.82 -7.81 -8.16
C GLU A 32 -3.70 -6.30 -7.93
N ALA A 33 -2.68 -5.85 -7.18
CA ALA A 33 -2.46 -4.43 -6.95
C ALA A 33 -2.10 -3.69 -8.24
N LYS A 34 -1.31 -4.29 -9.14
CA LYS A 34 -1.02 -3.70 -10.46
C LYS A 34 -2.27 -3.63 -11.32
N GLU A 35 -3.08 -4.69 -11.34
CA GLU A 35 -4.28 -4.75 -12.18
C GLU A 35 -5.33 -3.74 -11.71
N TYR A 36 -5.63 -3.71 -10.41
CA TYR A 36 -6.78 -2.98 -9.88
C TYR A 36 -6.44 -1.60 -9.31
N LEU A 37 -5.19 -1.35 -8.90
CA LEU A 37 -4.79 -0.13 -8.18
C LEU A 37 -3.88 0.80 -9.01
N ALA A 38 -3.62 0.51 -10.28
CA ALA A 38 -2.80 1.38 -11.13
C ALA A 38 -3.39 2.80 -11.30
N GLY A 39 -4.70 2.98 -11.10
CA GLY A 39 -5.39 4.27 -11.24
C GLY A 39 -5.52 5.10 -9.97
N VAL A 40 -5.10 4.60 -8.79
CA VAL A 40 -5.17 5.37 -7.54
C VAL A 40 -3.87 6.14 -7.30
N HIS A 41 -3.96 7.28 -6.61
CA HIS A 41 -2.80 8.13 -6.35
C HIS A 41 -1.83 7.47 -5.36
N PHE A 42 -2.38 6.82 -4.34
CA PHE A 42 -1.63 6.15 -3.27
C PHE A 42 -2.33 4.87 -2.79
N VAL A 43 -1.54 3.92 -2.30
CA VAL A 43 -2.00 2.64 -1.75
C VAL A 43 -1.59 2.54 -0.28
N ASN A 44 -2.55 2.58 0.64
CA ASN A 44 -2.34 2.36 2.05
C ASN A 44 -2.01 0.89 2.33
N VAL A 45 -0.89 0.63 3.00
CA VAL A 45 -0.49 -0.72 3.40
C VAL A 45 -0.66 -0.84 4.91
N THR A 46 -1.61 -1.67 5.34
CA THR A 46 -1.94 -1.80 6.76
C THR A 46 -0.85 -2.53 7.55
N ASP A 47 -0.66 -2.08 8.79
CA ASP A 47 0.27 -2.68 9.73
C ASP A 47 -0.46 -3.66 10.66
N ASN A 48 -0.12 -4.94 10.56
CA ASN A 48 -0.64 -6.03 11.42
C ASN A 48 -2.17 -5.99 11.62
N GLN A 49 -2.93 -5.89 10.53
CA GLN A 49 -4.39 -5.83 10.57
C GLN A 49 -4.98 -6.97 11.43
N SER A 50 -5.82 -6.59 12.40
CA SER A 50 -6.45 -7.47 13.39
C SER A 50 -5.48 -8.21 14.32
N SER A 51 -4.26 -7.70 14.51
CA SER A 51 -3.19 -8.36 15.29
C SER A 51 -2.85 -9.75 14.78
N VAL A 52 -3.08 -10.01 13.49
CA VAL A 52 -2.76 -11.28 12.84
C VAL A 52 -1.40 -11.18 12.19
N MET A 53 -0.52 -12.14 12.46
CA MET A 53 0.78 -12.22 11.81
C MET A 53 0.61 -12.33 10.29
N ARG A 54 1.09 -11.31 9.60
CA ARG A 54 1.11 -11.19 8.14
C ARG A 54 2.53 -10.82 7.71
N LEU A 55 2.77 -10.79 6.41
CA LEU A 55 3.97 -10.15 5.90
C LEU A 55 4.03 -8.70 6.41
N GLY A 56 5.21 -8.25 6.84
CA GLY A 56 5.37 -6.90 7.37
C GLY A 56 4.97 -5.84 6.35
N SER A 57 4.27 -4.81 6.83
CA SER A 57 3.84 -3.64 6.05
C SER A 57 5.00 -2.99 5.28
N LEU A 58 6.18 -2.88 5.89
CA LEU A 58 7.39 -2.33 5.24
C LEU A 58 7.83 -3.14 4.02
N ALA A 59 7.85 -4.48 4.14
CA ALA A 59 8.23 -5.37 3.04
C ALA A 59 7.22 -5.26 1.89
N THR A 60 5.93 -5.25 2.22
CA THR A 60 4.86 -5.04 1.24
C THR A 60 4.97 -3.69 0.53
N CYS A 61 5.24 -2.60 1.27
CA CYS A 61 5.49 -1.29 0.66
C CYS A 61 6.68 -1.33 -0.31
N LYS A 62 7.78 -2.00 0.05
CA LYS A 62 8.93 -2.12 -0.86
C LYS A 62 8.54 -2.82 -2.17
N MET A 63 7.80 -3.92 -2.08
CA MET A 63 7.35 -4.68 -3.25
C MET A 63 6.41 -3.87 -4.15
N LEU A 64 5.43 -3.17 -3.57
CA LEU A 64 4.53 -2.30 -4.33
C LEU A 64 5.27 -1.13 -4.98
N LYS A 65 6.27 -0.56 -4.28
CA LYS A 65 7.11 0.50 -4.83
C LYS A 65 7.94 0.01 -6.01
N ASP A 66 8.50 -1.20 -5.93
CA ASP A 66 9.23 -1.83 -7.05
C ASP A 66 8.31 -2.16 -8.22
N ALA A 67 7.03 -2.40 -7.95
CA ALA A 67 5.98 -2.56 -8.97
C ALA A 67 5.49 -1.24 -9.58
N GLY A 68 6.02 -0.08 -9.15
CA GLY A 68 5.68 1.24 -9.70
C GLY A 68 4.47 1.92 -9.04
N LEU A 69 3.97 1.38 -7.93
CA LEU A 69 2.88 1.99 -7.16
C LEU A 69 3.42 2.95 -6.08
N ASN A 70 2.55 3.81 -5.55
CA ASN A 70 2.87 4.76 -4.48
C ASN A 70 2.31 4.28 -3.12
N PRO A 71 3.04 3.44 -2.36
CA PRO A 71 2.54 2.95 -1.09
C PRO A 71 2.67 3.98 0.04
N ILE A 72 1.68 4.00 0.93
CA ILE A 72 1.73 4.66 2.24
C ILE A 72 1.97 3.58 3.29
N PHE A 73 3.10 3.67 3.96
CA PHE A 73 3.48 2.77 5.04
C PHE A 73 2.75 3.17 6.32
N GLN A 74 1.69 2.43 6.67
CA GLN A 74 1.07 2.59 7.98
C GLN A 74 1.93 1.92 9.05
N LEU A 75 1.94 2.50 10.24
CA LEU A 75 2.66 1.97 11.39
C LEU A 75 1.81 2.16 12.63
N THR A 76 1.67 1.11 13.43
CA THR A 76 0.99 1.15 14.73
C THR A 76 2.00 1.04 15.86
N CYS A 77 1.73 1.72 16.98
CA CYS A 77 2.57 1.70 18.19
C CYS A 77 1.91 0.97 19.36
N ARG A 78 0.99 0.03 19.07
CA ARG A 78 0.28 -0.74 20.10
C ARG A 78 1.21 -1.72 20.79
#